data_AF-A0A2V8V5S0-F1
#
_entry.id   AF-A0A2V8V5S0-F1
#
_cell.length_a   1.000
_cell.length_b   1.000
_cell.length_c   1.000
_cell.angle_alpha   90.00
_cell.angle_beta   90.00
_cell.angle_gamma   90.00
#
_symmetry.space_group_name_H-M   'P 1'
#
loop_
_entity.id
_entity.type
_entity.pdbx_description
1 polymer ?
#
loop_
_entity_poly.entity_id
_entity_poly.type
_entity_poly.pdbx_seq_one_letter_code
_entity_poly.pdbx_strand_id
1 'polypeptide(L)'
;IFNLMINYLIWKARISEMDLSLIGTGKCMPTRNEGERAQVVQAIVHWADSRKMTTSDKNHFASEVAARFQIDYDELVRSRILQIMSPQEIAAAAKGGAQVELHTHRHRTPRDRDLFQREIRENRAHILECTGRDPVHFCYPSGDYALAFLPWLRELNVKS
;
A
#
# COMPACT_ATOMS: atom_id res chain seq x y z
N ILE A 1 0.59 3.27 0.88
CA ILE A 1 -0.23 3.96 1.92
C ILE A 1 -0.99 5.15 1.34
N PHE A 2 -0.32 6.09 0.67
CA PHE A 2 -0.99 7.26 0.07
C PHE A 2 -2.27 6.91 -0.73
N ASN A 3 -2.19 5.94 -1.63
CA ASN A 3 -3.32 5.43 -2.39
C ASN A 3 -4.49 4.93 -1.52
N LEU A 4 -4.19 4.21 -0.42
CA LEU A 4 -5.19 3.73 0.52
C LEU A 4 -5.84 4.89 1.27
N MET A 5 -5.05 5.88 1.69
CA MET A 5 -5.53 7.07 2.37
C MET A 5 -6.51 7.87 1.48
N ILE A 6 -6.15 8.14 0.23
CA ILE A 6 -7.03 8.84 -0.72
C ILE A 6 -8.32 8.05 -0.96
N ASN A 7 -8.22 6.74 -1.20
CA ASN A 7 -9.40 5.90 -1.39
C ASN A 7 -10.32 5.91 -0.16
N TYR A 8 -9.74 5.83 1.04
CA TYR A 8 -10.48 5.87 2.30
C TYR A 8 -11.16 7.23 2.54
N LEU A 9 -10.48 8.35 2.25
CA LEU A 9 -11.07 9.69 2.37
C LEU A 9 -12.29 9.85 1.46
N ILE A 10 -12.18 9.43 0.20
CA ILE A 10 -13.30 9.47 -0.76
C ILE A 10 -14.47 8.60 -0.27
N TRP A 11 -14.17 7.37 0.19
CA TRP A 11 -15.18 6.47 0.74
C TRP A 11 -15.86 7.03 2.00
N LYS A 12 -15.07 7.57 2.94
CA LYS A 12 -15.56 8.15 4.20
C LYS A 12 -16.42 9.39 3.95
N ALA A 13 -16.06 10.21 2.97
CA ALA A 13 -16.81 11.40 2.58
C ALA A 13 -18.17 11.09 1.94
N ARG A 14 -18.37 9.87 1.42
CA ARG A 14 -19.60 9.42 0.74
C ARG A 14 -20.03 10.34 -0.43
N ILE A 15 -19.05 10.97 -1.08
CA ILE A 15 -19.30 11.81 -2.26
C ILE A 15 -19.60 10.95 -3.48
N SER A 16 -20.46 11.46 -4.37
CA SER A 16 -20.79 10.80 -5.65
C SER A 16 -19.88 11.21 -6.80
N GLU A 17 -19.15 12.31 -6.64
CA GLU A 17 -18.16 12.82 -7.58
C GLU A 17 -17.03 13.53 -6.84
N MET A 18 -15.85 13.55 -7.46
CA MET A 18 -14.69 14.28 -6.98
C MET A 18 -14.24 15.29 -8.05
N ASP A 19 -14.15 16.55 -7.65
CA ASP A 19 -13.55 17.60 -8.47
C ASP A 19 -12.02 17.48 -8.47
N LEU A 20 -11.44 17.27 -9.64
CA LEU A 20 -10.01 17.12 -9.87
C LEU A 20 -9.34 18.43 -10.35
N SER A 21 -10.00 19.58 -10.17
CA SER A 21 -9.38 20.90 -10.25
C SER A 21 -8.16 21.02 -9.33
N LEU A 22 -8.20 20.37 -8.16
CA LEU A 22 -7.10 20.31 -7.19
C LEU A 22 -5.81 19.64 -7.71
N ILE A 23 -5.92 18.79 -8.74
CA ILE A 23 -4.76 18.22 -9.45
C ILE A 23 -4.54 18.85 -10.83
N GLY A 24 -5.23 19.96 -11.14
CA GLY A 24 -5.04 20.74 -12.37
C GLY A 24 -5.71 20.15 -13.61
N THR A 25 -6.63 19.20 -13.47
CA THR A 25 -7.36 18.63 -14.62
C THR A 25 -8.67 19.37 -14.92
N GLY A 26 -9.25 20.03 -13.93
CA GLY A 26 -10.55 20.73 -14.03
C GLY A 26 -11.74 19.82 -14.33
N LYS A 27 -11.59 18.50 -14.15
CA LYS A 27 -12.62 17.50 -14.43
C LYS A 27 -13.26 17.01 -13.14
N CYS A 28 -14.58 16.86 -13.12
CA CYS A 28 -15.25 16.03 -12.13
C CYS A 28 -15.24 14.57 -12.59
N MET A 29 -14.89 13.66 -11.69
CA MET A 29 -14.95 12.22 -11.93
C MET A 29 -15.88 11.55 -10.92
N PRO A 30 -16.69 10.57 -11.33
CA PRO A 30 -17.64 9.92 -10.44
C PRO A 30 -16.94 9.03 -9.41
N THR A 31 -17.58 8.79 -8.27
CA THR A 31 -17.06 7.98 -7.14
C THR A 31 -18.12 7.05 -6.54
N ARG A 32 -19.18 6.73 -7.30
CA ARG A 32 -20.41 6.06 -6.81
C ARG A 32 -20.20 4.59 -6.49
N ASN A 33 -19.25 3.95 -7.16
CA ASN A 33 -18.89 2.55 -6.95
C ASN A 33 -17.37 2.38 -6.80
N GLU A 34 -16.95 1.16 -6.49
CA GLU A 34 -15.54 0.85 -6.27
C GLU A 34 -14.66 1.09 -7.50
N GLY A 35 -15.12 0.69 -8.70
CA GLY A 35 -14.37 0.90 -9.94
C GLY A 35 -14.19 2.39 -10.27
N GLU A 36 -15.24 3.19 -10.10
CA GLU A 36 -15.18 4.64 -10.27
C GLU A 36 -14.21 5.30 -9.27
N ARG A 37 -14.28 4.93 -7.98
CA ARG A 37 -13.30 5.40 -6.98
C ARG A 37 -11.87 5.01 -7.32
N ALA A 38 -11.65 3.78 -7.79
CA ALA A 38 -10.33 3.31 -8.17
C ALA A 38 -9.73 4.15 -9.31
N GLN A 39 -10.54 4.56 -10.30
CA GLN A 39 -10.10 5.45 -11.38
C GLN A 39 -9.70 6.85 -10.87
N VAL A 40 -10.47 7.41 -9.94
CA VAL A 40 -10.13 8.70 -9.29
C VAL A 40 -8.82 8.59 -8.52
N VAL A 41 -8.66 7.55 -7.70
CA VAL A 41 -7.44 7.29 -6.94
C VAL A 41 -6.25 7.13 -7.89
N GLN A 42 -6.41 6.40 -9.00
CA GLN A 42 -5.36 6.22 -10.00
C GLN A 42 -4.95 7.54 -10.64
N ALA A 43 -5.91 8.40 -11.00
CA ALA A 43 -5.61 9.71 -11.56
C ALA A 43 -4.80 10.59 -10.59
N ILE A 44 -5.17 10.58 -9.31
CA ILE A 44 -4.45 11.31 -8.25
C ILE A 44 -3.05 10.74 -8.03
N VAL A 45 -2.90 9.41 -7.99
CA VAL A 45 -1.59 8.75 -7.82
C VAL A 45 -0.67 9.05 -8.99
N HIS A 46 -1.17 8.92 -10.23
CA HIS A 46 -0.40 9.26 -11.43
C HIS A 46 0.02 10.74 -11.44
N TRP A 47 -0.87 11.64 -11.04
CA TRP A 47 -0.52 13.05 -10.90
C TRP A 47 0.60 13.25 -9.86
N ALA A 48 0.47 12.65 -8.67
CA ALA A 48 1.49 12.78 -7.62
C ALA A 48 2.85 12.22 -8.05
N ASP A 49 2.84 11.09 -8.76
CA ASP A 49 4.06 10.46 -9.28
C ASP A 49 4.68 11.28 -10.42
N SER A 50 3.87 11.87 -11.31
CA SER A 50 4.37 12.76 -12.39
C SER A 50 5.08 14.00 -11.86
N ARG A 51 4.70 14.46 -10.65
CA ARG A 51 5.35 15.57 -9.95
C ARG A 51 6.50 15.14 -9.03
N LYS A 52 6.81 13.84 -8.98
CA LYS A 52 7.83 13.26 -8.09
C LYS A 52 7.62 13.65 -6.62
N MET A 53 6.36 13.72 -6.19
CA MET A 53 6.01 14.10 -4.81
C MET A 53 6.67 13.16 -3.79
N THR A 54 7.29 13.75 -2.78
CA THR A 54 7.86 13.03 -1.64
C THR A 54 6.76 12.44 -0.75
N THR A 55 7.12 11.61 0.22
CA THR A 55 6.17 11.12 1.24
C THR A 55 5.54 12.28 2.02
N SER A 56 6.31 13.34 2.31
CA SER A 56 5.80 14.52 3.01
C SER A 56 4.78 15.26 2.16
N ASP A 57 5.08 15.48 0.87
CA ASP A 57 4.15 16.12 -0.07
C ASP A 57 2.85 15.31 -0.21
N LYS A 58 2.96 13.98 -0.33
CA LYS A 58 1.79 13.08 -0.41
C LYS A 58 0.94 13.13 0.86
N ASN A 59 1.57 13.21 2.04
CA ASN A 59 0.87 13.34 3.31
C ASN A 59 0.18 14.70 3.44
N HIS A 60 0.85 15.78 3.04
CA HIS A 60 0.28 17.13 3.03
C HIS A 60 -0.95 17.19 2.12
N PHE A 61 -0.83 16.68 0.89
CA PHE A 61 -1.95 16.61 -0.04
C PHE A 61 -3.13 15.79 0.48
N ALA A 62 -2.88 14.65 1.14
CA ALA A 62 -3.95 13.87 1.77
C ALA A 62 -4.67 14.66 2.87
N SER A 63 -3.95 15.48 3.63
CA SER A 63 -4.53 16.42 4.61
C SER A 63 -5.39 17.49 3.93
N GLU A 64 -4.95 18.06 2.80
CA GLU A 64 -5.74 19.02 2.03
C GLU A 64 -7.04 18.42 1.45
N VAL A 65 -7.00 17.15 1.04
CA VAL A 65 -8.19 16.41 0.58
C VAL A 65 -9.13 16.16 1.76
N ALA A 66 -8.61 15.73 2.91
CA ALA A 66 -9.40 15.53 4.12
C ALA A 66 -10.09 16.82 4.59
N ALA A 67 -9.37 17.96 4.56
CA ALA A 67 -9.92 19.26 4.91
C ALA A 67 -11.10 19.67 4.01
N ARG A 68 -11.01 19.41 2.70
CA ARG A 68 -12.13 19.65 1.76
C ARG A 68 -13.35 18.80 2.08
N PHE A 69 -13.15 17.58 2.58
CA PHE A 69 -14.22 16.69 3.00
C PHE A 69 -14.65 16.88 4.46
N GLN A 70 -14.08 17.87 5.17
CA GLN A 70 -14.33 18.13 6.59
C GLN A 70 -14.06 16.89 7.47
N ILE A 71 -13.02 16.13 7.11
CA ILE A 71 -12.56 14.96 7.86
C ILE A 71 -11.35 15.36 8.70
N ASP A 72 -11.37 15.06 10.01
CA ASP A 72 -10.22 15.23 10.89
C ASP A 72 -9.09 14.28 10.47
N TYR A 73 -8.10 14.83 9.76
CA TYR A 73 -6.95 14.07 9.28
C TYR A 73 -6.01 13.66 10.42
N ASP A 74 -5.88 14.50 11.45
CA ASP A 74 -5.00 14.23 12.58
C ASP A 74 -5.56 13.11 13.46
N GLU A 75 -6.89 13.04 13.63
CA GLU A 75 -7.56 11.88 14.20
C GLU A 75 -7.27 10.60 13.39
N LEU A 76 -7.37 10.64 12.07
CA LEU A 76 -7.05 9.48 11.23
C LEU A 76 -5.59 9.03 11.39
N VAL A 77 -4.64 9.97 11.40
CA VAL A 77 -3.23 9.67 11.61
C VAL A 77 -3.00 9.10 13.01
N ARG A 78 -3.61 9.68 14.05
CA ARG A 78 -3.50 9.16 15.44
C ARG A 78 -4.11 7.77 15.60
N SER A 79 -5.19 7.46 14.89
CA SER A 79 -5.85 6.16 14.96
C SER A 79 -5.03 5.01 14.37
N ARG A 80 -4.01 5.31 13.54
CA ARG A 80 -3.12 4.34 12.87
C ARG A 80 -3.84 3.31 11.97
N ILE A 81 -5.12 3.48 11.66
CA ILE A 81 -5.91 2.48 10.90
C ILE A 81 -5.41 2.19 9.48
N LEU A 82 -4.64 3.11 8.88
CA LEU A 82 -4.03 2.99 7.55
C LEU A 82 -2.50 3.14 7.61
N GLN A 83 -1.88 2.60 8.66
CA GLN A 83 -0.43 2.61 8.82
C GLN A 83 0.13 1.18 8.82
N ILE A 84 1.41 1.07 8.48
CA ILE A 84 2.13 -0.20 8.57
C ILE A 84 2.54 -0.42 10.03
N MET A 85 2.54 -1.67 10.47
CA MET A 85 3.04 -2.04 11.79
C MET A 85 4.50 -1.59 11.96
N SER A 86 4.83 -1.07 13.14
CA SER A 86 6.22 -0.84 13.56
C SER A 86 6.93 -2.18 13.79
N PRO A 87 8.28 -2.20 13.81
CA PRO A 87 9.04 -3.40 14.19
C PRO A 87 8.59 -3.98 15.54
N GLN A 88 8.26 -3.13 16.51
CA GLN A 88 7.78 -3.53 17.83
C GLN A 88 6.39 -4.17 17.77
N GLU A 89 5.48 -3.62 16.97
CA GLU A 89 4.14 -4.20 16.75
C GLU A 89 4.24 -5.55 16.01
N ILE A 90 5.12 -5.68 15.02
CA ILE A 90 5.41 -6.95 14.34
C ILE A 90 5.92 -7.99 15.34
N ALA A 91 6.89 -7.62 16.18
CA ALA A 91 7.44 -8.50 17.21
C ALA A 91 6.38 -8.92 18.23
N ALA A 92 5.52 -7.99 18.66
CA ALA A 92 4.42 -8.27 19.59
C ALA A 92 3.39 -9.22 18.99
N ALA A 93 2.99 -9.01 17.73
CA ALA A 93 2.08 -9.90 17.01
C ALA A 93 2.65 -11.32 16.90
N ALA A 94 3.93 -11.44 16.55
CA ALA A 94 4.62 -12.74 16.47
C ALA A 94 4.69 -13.46 17.83
N LYS A 95 4.94 -12.73 18.92
CA LYS A 95 4.88 -13.26 20.30
C LYS A 95 3.47 -13.68 20.70
N GLY A 96 2.46 -13.00 20.19
CA GLY A 96 1.04 -13.33 20.36
C GLY A 96 0.57 -14.55 19.54
N GLY A 97 1.46 -15.21 18.79
CA GLY A 97 1.16 -16.42 18.04
C GLY A 97 0.86 -16.18 16.55
N ALA A 98 0.85 -14.94 16.07
CA ALA A 98 0.73 -14.67 14.65
C ALA A 98 1.98 -15.16 13.89
N GLN A 99 1.77 -15.75 12.71
CA GLN A 99 2.85 -16.05 11.77
C GLN A 99 2.96 -14.88 10.78
N VAL A 100 4.09 -14.17 10.83
CA VAL A 100 4.39 -13.07 9.92
C VAL A 100 5.19 -13.65 8.76
N GLU A 101 4.59 -13.67 7.57
CA GLU A 101 5.10 -14.35 6.39
C GLU A 101 5.33 -13.37 5.22
N LEU A 102 5.86 -13.85 4.10
CA LEU A 102 6.34 -13.02 3.00
C LEU A 102 5.20 -12.41 2.18
N HIS A 103 5.37 -11.14 1.81
CA HIS A 103 4.45 -10.40 0.94
C HIS A 103 5.16 -9.38 0.04
N THR A 104 6.43 -9.63 -0.32
CA THR A 104 7.38 -8.70 -0.95
C THR A 104 7.69 -7.49 -0.07
N HIS A 105 8.78 -6.79 -0.36
CA HIS A 105 9.21 -5.68 0.50
C HIS A 105 8.45 -4.38 0.17
N ARG A 106 8.18 -4.13 -1.11
CA ARG A 106 7.59 -2.88 -1.63
C ARG A 106 6.20 -3.08 -2.24
N HIS A 107 5.54 -4.21 -1.93
CA HIS A 107 4.20 -4.55 -2.41
C HIS A 107 4.11 -4.50 -3.95
N ARG A 108 5.07 -5.19 -4.61
CA ARG A 108 5.18 -5.28 -6.08
C ARG A 108 5.67 -6.66 -6.51
N THR A 109 5.31 -7.06 -7.72
CA THR A 109 5.57 -8.40 -8.30
C THR A 109 6.30 -8.27 -9.65
N PRO A 110 7.59 -7.88 -9.66
CA PRO A 110 8.35 -7.68 -10.89
C PRO A 110 8.37 -8.94 -11.76
N ARG A 111 8.27 -8.79 -13.09
CA ARG A 111 8.46 -9.89 -14.05
C ARG A 111 9.93 -10.15 -14.41
N ASP A 112 10.83 -9.51 -13.67
CA ASP A 112 12.26 -9.73 -13.72
C ASP A 112 12.67 -10.60 -12.52
N ARG A 113 13.42 -11.67 -12.78
CA ARG A 113 13.78 -12.67 -11.77
C ARG A 113 14.60 -12.05 -10.63
N ASP A 114 15.60 -11.25 -10.95
CA ASP A 114 16.53 -10.74 -9.95
C ASP A 114 15.85 -9.68 -9.08
N LEU A 115 15.02 -8.83 -9.68
CA LEU A 115 14.20 -7.88 -8.94
C LEU A 115 13.16 -8.58 -8.05
N PHE A 116 12.50 -9.62 -8.55
CA PHE A 116 11.55 -10.40 -7.74
C PHE A 116 12.25 -11.07 -6.55
N GLN A 117 13.37 -11.75 -6.79
CA GLN A 117 14.11 -12.40 -5.70
C GLN A 117 14.67 -11.40 -4.69
N ARG A 118 15.08 -10.21 -5.14
CA ARG A 118 15.49 -9.12 -4.24
C ARG A 118 14.35 -8.69 -3.32
N GLU A 119 13.12 -8.54 -3.84
CA GLU A 119 11.95 -8.22 -3.02
C GLU A 119 11.70 -9.27 -1.93
N ILE A 120 11.86 -10.56 -2.26
CA ILE A 120 11.70 -11.65 -1.30
C ILE A 120 12.81 -11.63 -0.23
N ARG A 121 14.08 -11.49 -0.63
CA ARG A 121 15.22 -11.49 0.29
C ARG A 121 15.16 -10.32 1.28
N GLU A 122 14.87 -9.12 0.79
CA GLU A 122 14.76 -7.92 1.65
C GLU A 122 13.57 -8.05 2.63
N ASN A 123 12.43 -8.57 2.17
CA ASN A 123 11.28 -8.79 3.04
C ASN A 123 11.56 -9.87 4.10
N ARG A 124 12.17 -10.99 3.70
CA ARG A 124 12.60 -12.07 4.60
C ARG A 124 13.53 -11.56 5.69
N ALA A 125 14.56 -10.80 5.32
CA ALA A 125 15.54 -10.26 6.26
C ALA A 125 14.88 -9.38 7.33
N HIS A 126 13.97 -8.49 6.94
CA HIS A 126 13.26 -7.63 7.89
C HIS A 126 12.31 -8.39 8.81
N ILE A 127 11.60 -9.40 8.30
CA ILE A 127 10.72 -10.24 9.13
C ILE A 127 11.56 -11.01 10.14
N LEU A 128 12.69 -11.59 9.71
CA LEU A 128 13.62 -12.31 10.58
C LEU A 128 14.17 -11.39 11.68
N GLU A 129 14.58 -10.18 11.33
CA GLU A 129 15.05 -9.16 12.28
C GLU A 129 13.97 -8.80 13.32
N CYS A 130 12.72 -8.62 12.91
CA CYS A 130 11.64 -8.23 13.81
C CYS A 130 11.11 -9.37 14.68
N THR A 131 11.11 -10.60 14.16
CA THR A 131 10.38 -11.73 14.77
C THR A 131 11.28 -12.85 15.29
N GLY A 132 12.55 -12.89 14.85
CA GLY A 132 13.47 -14.01 15.09
C GLY A 132 13.11 -15.29 14.34
N ARG A 133 12.12 -15.25 13.42
CA ARG A 133 11.67 -16.40 12.62
C ARG A 133 11.98 -16.18 11.15
N ASP A 134 12.46 -17.22 10.47
CA ASP A 134 12.66 -17.20 9.04
C ASP A 134 11.34 -17.53 8.32
N PRO A 135 10.68 -16.58 7.63
CA PRO A 135 9.44 -16.83 6.94
C PRO A 135 9.67 -17.67 5.67
N VAL A 136 8.75 -18.60 5.41
CA VAL A 136 8.85 -19.57 4.30
C VAL A 136 7.60 -19.62 3.43
N HIS A 137 6.53 -18.93 3.82
CA HIS A 137 5.30 -18.82 3.04
C HIS A 137 5.21 -17.45 2.38
N PHE A 138 4.78 -17.41 1.12
CA PHE A 138 4.63 -16.20 0.34
C PHE A 138 3.21 -16.05 -0.17
N CYS A 139 2.64 -14.87 0.05
CA CYS A 139 1.38 -14.45 -0.54
C CYS A 139 1.66 -13.40 -1.62
N TYR A 140 1.06 -13.52 -2.80
CA TYR A 140 1.25 -12.56 -3.89
C TYR A 140 0.54 -11.23 -3.59
N PRO A 141 1.24 -10.07 -3.64
CA PRO A 141 0.62 -8.76 -3.63
C PRO A 141 -0.51 -8.66 -4.65
N SER A 142 -1.68 -8.20 -4.22
CA SER A 142 -2.87 -8.05 -5.06
C SER A 142 -3.32 -9.30 -5.82
N GLY A 143 -2.86 -10.49 -5.43
CA GLY A 143 -3.11 -11.73 -6.18
C GLY A 143 -2.39 -11.79 -7.54
N ASP A 144 -1.36 -10.97 -7.77
CA ASP A 144 -0.64 -10.93 -9.05
C ASP A 144 0.38 -12.07 -9.16
N TYR A 145 -0.08 -13.23 -9.61
CA TYR A 145 0.74 -14.44 -9.76
C TYR A 145 1.13 -14.71 -11.22
N ALA A 146 2.21 -15.46 -11.42
CA ALA A 146 2.57 -16.05 -12.71
C ALA A 146 3.35 -17.35 -12.48
N LEU A 147 3.20 -18.32 -13.40
CA LEU A 147 3.89 -19.61 -13.32
C LEU A 147 5.42 -19.47 -13.29
N ALA A 148 5.96 -18.43 -13.92
CA ALA A 148 7.39 -18.13 -13.91
C ALA A 148 7.94 -17.86 -12.49
N PHE A 149 7.10 -17.44 -11.55
CA PHE A 149 7.53 -17.15 -10.17
C PHE A 149 7.80 -18.41 -9.35
N LEU A 150 7.14 -19.53 -9.67
CA LEU A 150 7.26 -20.78 -8.92
C LEU A 150 8.71 -21.30 -8.85
N PRO A 151 9.46 -21.46 -9.96
CA PRO A 151 10.87 -21.86 -9.86
C PRO A 151 11.71 -20.86 -9.08
N TRP A 152 11.46 -19.54 -9.21
CA TRP A 152 12.24 -18.52 -8.51
C TRP A 152 12.02 -18.56 -6.99
N LEU A 153 10.81 -18.88 -6.53
CA LEU A 153 10.50 -19.08 -5.12
C LEU A 153 11.17 -20.34 -4.58
N ARG A 154 11.20 -21.44 -5.35
CA ARG A 154 11.87 -22.69 -4.94
C ARG A 154 13.37 -22.49 -4.74
N GLU A 155 14.04 -21.72 -5.60
CA GLU A 155 15.45 -21.36 -5.44
C GLU A 155 15.74 -20.63 -4.12
N LEU A 156 14.72 -19.96 -3.56
CA LEU A 156 14.80 -19.27 -2.27
C LEU A 156 14.27 -20.10 -1.09
N ASN A 157 13.89 -21.37 -1.30
CA ASN A 157 13.20 -22.19 -0.30
C ASN A 157 11.91 -21.52 0.23
N VAL A 158 11.12 -20.94 -0.66
CA VAL A 158 9.83 -20.30 -0.35
C VAL A 158 8.68 -21.08 -0.98
N LYS A 159 7.60 -21.24 -0.23
CA LYS A 159 6.34 -21.86 -0.63
C LYS A 159 5.30 -20.79 -0.90
N SER A 160 4.43 -21.04 -1.87
CA SER A 160 3.29 -20.20 -2.23
C SER A 160 2.06 -21.05 -2.45
#